data_AF-A0A6L9ZFR3-F1
#
_entry.id   AF-A0A6L9ZFR3-F1
#
_cell.length_a   1.000
_cell.length_b   1.000
_cell.length_c   1.000
_cell.angle_alpha   90.00
_cell.angle_beta   90.00
_cell.angle_gamma   90.00
#
_symmetry.space_group_name_H-M   'P 1'
#
loop_
_entity.id
_entity.type
_entity.pdbx_description
1 polymer ?
#
loop_
_entity_poly.entity_id
_entity_poly.type
_entity_poly.pdbx_seq_one_letter_code
_entity_poly.pdbx_strand_id
1 'polypeptide(L)' 'MKQLYPYEKYQDDCPSWDAVKAASEYAIANQLGVWGNPAAVKPWDYRKKN' A
#
# COMPACT_ATOMS: atom_id res chain seq x y z
N MET A 1 -13.47 2.26 -0.46
CA MET A 1 -12.20 2.35 0.28
C MET A 1 -11.10 2.75 -0.69
N LYS A 2 -10.31 3.77 -0.37
CA LYS A 2 -9.29 4.33 -1.27
C LYS A 2 -8.05 3.41 -1.18
N GLN A 3 -7.92 2.42 -2.05
CA GLN A 3 -6.77 1.51 -2.08
C GLN A 3 -5.49 2.31 -2.35
N LEU A 4 -4.48 2.16 -1.50
CA LEU A 4 -3.24 2.94 -1.53
C LEU A 4 -2.12 2.17 -2.24
N TYR A 5 -1.99 0.88 -1.95
CA TYR A 5 -0.98 -0.05 -2.48
C TYR A 5 -1.48 -1.50 -2.25
N PRO A 6 -0.95 -2.49 -3.00
CA PRO A 6 -0.17 -2.29 -4.22
C PRO A 6 -1.05 -1.71 -5.35
N TYR A 7 -0.44 -1.05 -6.32
CA TYR A 7 -1.19 -0.44 -7.43
C TYR A 7 -1.45 -1.48 -8.53
N GLU A 8 -2.72 -1.79 -8.76
CA GLU A 8 -3.15 -2.82 -9.72
C GLU A 8 -2.62 -2.57 -11.14
N LYS A 9 -2.43 -1.29 -11.53
CA LYS A 9 -1.85 -0.93 -12.83
C LYS A 9 -0.41 -1.45 -13.07
N TYR A 10 0.27 -1.93 -12.04
CA TYR A 10 1.62 -2.51 -12.14
C TYR A 10 1.62 -4.03 -11.88
N GLN A 11 0.44 -4.66 -11.86
CA GLN A 11 0.30 -6.09 -11.62
C GLN A 11 1.09 -6.90 -12.65
N ASP A 12 0.92 -6.59 -13.94
CA ASP A 12 1.53 -7.34 -15.03
C ASP A 12 3.06 -7.19 -15.07
N ASP A 13 3.58 -6.07 -14.54
CA ASP A 13 5.01 -5.78 -14.43
C ASP A 13 5.63 -6.32 -13.13
N CYS A 14 4.85 -6.99 -12.28
CA CYS A 14 5.27 -7.48 -10.98
C CYS A 14 5.25 -9.02 -10.92
N PRO A 15 6.39 -9.69 -11.14
CA PRO A 15 6.47 -11.16 -11.09
C PRO A 15 6.04 -11.78 -9.76
N SER A 16 6.05 -10.99 -8.68
CA SER A 16 5.67 -11.39 -7.33
C SER A 16 4.34 -10.78 -6.87
N TRP A 17 3.47 -10.38 -7.81
CA TRP A 17 2.24 -9.64 -7.51
C TRP A 17 1.38 -10.28 -6.42
N ASP A 18 1.10 -11.58 -6.52
CA ASP A 18 0.23 -12.28 -5.58
C ASP A 18 0.78 -12.22 -4.14
N ALA A 19 2.10 -12.36 -3.98
CA ALA A 19 2.75 -12.23 -2.68
C ALA A 19 2.66 -10.82 -2.12
N VAL A 20 2.85 -9.79 -2.96
CA VAL A 20 2.72 -8.38 -2.56
C VAL A 20 1.27 -8.06 -2.17
N LYS A 21 0.30 -8.55 -2.95
CA LYS A 21 -1.12 -8.38 -2.67
C LYS A 21 -1.50 -9.02 -1.34
N ALA A 22 -1.13 -10.28 -1.13
CA ALA A 22 -1.41 -11.00 0.12
C ALA A 22 -0.77 -10.32 1.34
N ALA A 23 0.49 -9.87 1.22
CA ALA A 23 1.18 -9.15 2.31
C ALA A 23 0.49 -7.82 2.63
N SER A 24 0.00 -7.11 1.62
CA SER A 24 -0.73 -5.85 1.79
C SER A 24 -2.08 -6.07 2.49
N GLU A 25 -2.85 -7.07 2.05
CA GLU A 25 -4.12 -7.44 2.68
C GLU A 25 -3.92 -7.80 4.16
N TYR A 26 -2.90 -8.62 4.46
CA TYR A 26 -2.53 -8.96 5.83
C TYR A 26 -2.16 -7.73 6.67
N ALA A 27 -1.34 -6.82 6.12
CA ALA A 27 -0.91 -5.62 6.82
C ALA A 27 -2.08 -4.66 7.11
N ILE A 28 -3.04 -4.52 6.17
CA ILE A 28 -4.24 -3.72 6.37
C ILE A 28 -5.13 -4.34 7.45
N ALA A 29 -5.40 -5.65 7.37
CA ALA A 29 -6.26 -6.36 8.32
C ALA A 29 -5.72 -6.28 9.76
N ASN A 30 -4.40 -6.27 9.93
CA ASN A 30 -3.74 -6.21 11.23
C ASN A 30 -3.27 -4.80 11.62
N GLN A 31 -3.64 -3.77 10.85
CA GLN A 31 -3.23 -2.38 11.10
C GLN A 31 -1.71 -2.21 11.30
N LEU A 32 -0.91 -2.87 10.48
CA LEU A 32 0.54 -2.85 10.61
C LEU A 32 1.15 -1.60 9.96
N GLY A 33 2.19 -1.04 10.60
CA GLY A 33 2.95 0.08 10.08
C GLY A 33 2.08 1.31 9.79
N VAL A 34 2.09 1.78 8.54
CA VAL A 34 1.30 2.95 8.11
C VAL A 34 -0.21 2.74 8.24
N TRP A 35 -0.68 1.49 8.23
CA TRP A 35 -2.11 1.17 8.27
C TRP A 35 -2.70 1.25 9.69
N GLY A 36 -1.86 1.22 10.73
CA GLY A 36 -2.26 1.46 12.12
C GLY A 36 -1.99 2.87 12.61
N ASN A 37 -1.38 3.72 11.78
CA ASN A 37 -1.07 5.09 12.16
C ASN A 37 -2.02 6.08 11.47
N PRO A 38 -2.95 6.71 12.20
CA PRO A 38 -3.91 7.66 11.62
C PRO A 38 -3.25 8.95 11.11
N ALA A 39 -2.03 9.27 11.56
CA ALA A 39 -1.25 10.40 11.08
C ALA A 39 -0.33 10.03 9.89
N ALA A 40 -0.31 8.77 9.46
CA ALA A 40 0.49 8.36 8.32
C ALA A 40 0.01 9.04 7.04
N VAL A 41 0.95 9.68 6.35
CA VAL A 41 0.71 10.31 5.05
C VAL A 41 1.18 9.35 3.97
N LYS A 42 0.43 9.27 2.87
CA LYS A 42 0.83 8.44 1.73
C LYS A 42 2.18 8.91 1.20
N PRO A 43 3.10 8.00 0.81
CA PRO A 43 4.38 8.40 0.22
C PRO A 43 4.24 9.36 -0.97
N TRP A 44 3.22 9.16 -1.82
CA TRP A 44 2.98 10.06 -2.96
C TRP A 44 2.48 11.45 -2.55
N ASP A 45 1.64 11.53 -1.52
CA ASP A 45 1.15 12.80 -0.99
C ASP A 45 2.29 13.56 -0.27
N TYR A 46 3.20 12.84 0.38
CA TYR A 46 4.43 13.41 0.95
C TYR A 46 5.35 13.97 -0.16
N ARG A 47 5.56 13.21 -1.24
CA ARG A 47 6.39 13.62 -2.38
C ARG A 47 5.85 14.81 -3.17
N LYS A 48 4.54 15.05 -3.15
CA LYS A 48 3.93 16.22 -3.80
C LYS A 48 4.03 17.50 -2.97
N LYS A 49 4.28 17.36 -1.66
CA LYS A 49 4.40 18.49 -0.73
C LYS A 49 5.82 19.04 -0.61
N ASN A 50 6.82 18.32 -1.10
CA ASN A 50 8.24 18.71 -1.14
C ASN A 50 8.72 18.74 -2.59
#